data_AF-A0A822BYY6-F1
#
_entry.id   AF-A0A822BYY6-F1
#
_cell.length_a   1.000
_cell.length_b   1.000
_cell.length_c   1.000
_cell.angle_alpha   90.00
_cell.angle_beta   90.00
_cell.angle_gamma   90.00
#
_symmetry.space_group_name_H-M   'P 1'
#
loop_
_entity.id
_entity.type
_entity.pdbx_description
1 polymer ?
#
loop_
_entity_poly.entity_id
_entity_poly.type
_entity_poly.pdbx_seq_one_letter_code
_entity_poly.pdbx_strand_id
1 'polypeptide(L)'
;EFDKKAQNFFHDTNAFIELKENPFNKIQDNVIHLLNQIRVKNFIFQWQCNKMMPNRIKCQLAHLYFNPKTHKDGIPVRPIENTIHAPTTNI
;
A
#
# COMPACT_ATOMS: atom_id res chain seq x y z
N GLU A 1 25.12 -1.61 10.62
CA GLU A 1 24.81 -0.34 11.32
C GLU A 1 23.38 0.14 11.08
N PHE A 2 22.87 0.11 9.84
CA PHE A 2 21.51 0.56 9.51
C PHE A 2 20.40 -0.19 10.26
N ASP A 3 20.49 -1.52 10.35
CA ASP A 3 19.46 -2.35 10.99
C ASP A 3 19.29 -2.05 12.49
N LYS A 4 20.41 -1.82 13.20
CA LYS A 4 20.40 -1.42 14.62
C LYS A 4 19.71 -0.07 14.81
N LYS A 5 19.97 0.89 13.91
CA LYS A 5 19.37 2.22 13.98
C LYS A 5 17.87 2.18 13.65
N ALA A 6 17.47 1.33 12.71
CA ALA A 6 16.06 1.09 12.39
C ALA A 6 15.32 0.45 13.57
N GLN A 7 15.89 -0.60 14.17
CA GLN A 7 15.32 -1.26 15.35
C GLN A 7 15.12 -0.27 16.51
N ASN A 8 16.12 0.57 16.82
CA ASN A 8 15.97 1.59 17.86
C ASN A 8 14.86 2.60 17.54
N PHE A 9 14.76 3.06 16.29
CA PHE A 9 13.69 3.97 15.87
C PHE A 9 12.28 3.37 15.99
N PHE A 10 12.13 2.07 15.68
CA PHE A 10 10.87 1.35 15.84
C PHE A 10 10.48 1.21 17.32
N HIS A 11 11.46 1.02 18.22
CA HIS A 11 11.22 0.92 19.66
C HIS A 11 10.91 2.27 20.32
N ASP A 12 11.56 3.36 19.91
CA ASP A 12 11.45 4.66 20.59
C ASP A 12 10.12 5.38 20.35
N THR A 13 9.45 5.11 19.22
CA THR A 13 8.32 5.94 18.78
C THR A 13 6.95 5.34 19.08
N ASN A 14 6.84 4.05 19.45
CA ASN A 14 5.56 3.29 19.51
C ASN A 14 4.65 3.50 18.28
N ALA A 15 5.18 4.05 17.19
CA ALA A 15 4.43 4.49 16.02
C ALA A 15 4.15 3.34 15.05
N PHE A 16 4.72 2.16 15.33
CA PHE A 16 4.69 1.00 14.45
C PHE A 16 4.22 -0.22 15.22
N ILE A 17 3.37 -1.00 14.57
CA ILE A 17 2.92 -2.31 15.06
C ILE A 17 3.44 -3.34 14.08
N GLU A 18 4.24 -4.28 14.59
CA GLU A 18 4.63 -5.43 13.80
C GLU A 18 3.41 -6.32 13.56
N LEU A 19 3.13 -6.59 12.29
CA LEU A 19 2.05 -7.50 11.91
C LEU A 19 2.56 -8.94 12.00
N LYS A 20 1.83 -9.79 12.73
CA LYS A 20 2.14 -11.22 12.85
C LYS A 20 2.10 -11.96 11.51
N GLU A 21 1.25 -11.50 10.59
CA GLU A 21 1.06 -12.08 9.27
C GLU A 21 0.90 -10.98 8.23
N ASN A 22 1.36 -11.24 7.01
CA ASN A 22 1.18 -10.31 5.91
C ASN A 22 -0.29 -10.32 5.44
N PRO A 23 -1.07 -9.23 5.63
CA PRO A 23 -2.48 -9.19 5.26
C PRO A 23 -2.70 -9.00 3.75
N PHE A 24 -1.64 -8.84 2.95
CA PHE A 24 -1.72 -8.42 1.56
C PHE A 24 -2.58 -9.33 0.70
N ASN A 25 -2.43 -10.65 0.84
CA ASN A 25 -3.24 -11.61 0.07
C ASN A 25 -4.73 -11.48 0.40
N LYS A 26 -5.05 -11.34 1.69
CA LYS A 26 -6.44 -11.14 2.14
C LYS A 26 -7.01 -9.82 1.60
N ILE A 27 -6.21 -8.77 1.56
CA ILE A 27 -6.62 -7.48 0.99
C ILE A 27 -6.87 -7.62 -0.52
N GLN A 28 -5.99 -8.30 -1.26
CA GLN A 28 -6.21 -8.59 -2.68
C GLN A 28 -7.51 -9.37 -2.91
N ASP A 29 -7.75 -10.42 -2.12
CA ASP A 29 -8.97 -11.23 -2.23
C ASP A 29 -10.23 -10.38 -2.01
N ASN A 30 -10.21 -9.50 -1.01
CA ASN A 30 -11.31 -8.57 -0.74
C ASN A 30 -11.57 -7.60 -1.89
N VAL A 31 -10.51 -7.06 -2.50
CA VAL A 31 -10.62 -6.16 -3.66
C VAL A 31 -11.23 -6.88 -4.86
N ILE A 32 -10.75 -8.09 -5.16
CA ILE A 32 -11.29 -8.92 -6.25
C ILE A 32 -12.77 -9.22 -6.00
N HIS A 33 -13.12 -9.60 -4.77
CA HIS A 33 -14.50 -9.87 -4.39
C HIS A 33 -15.40 -8.65 -4.62
N LEU A 34 -14.97 -7.47 -4.15
CA LEU A 34 -15.71 -6.22 -4.30
C LEU A 34 -15.90 -5.85 -5.78
N LEU A 35 -14.84 -5.93 -6.60
CA LEU A 35 -14.92 -5.63 -8.03
C LEU A 35 -15.92 -6.55 -8.74
N ASN A 36 -15.91 -7.84 -8.41
CA ASN A 36 -16.88 -8.78 -8.95
C ASN A 36 -18.32 -8.43 -8.54
N GLN A 37 -18.55 -8.07 -7.28
CA GLN A 37 -19.88 -7.65 -6.82
C GLN A 37 -20.37 -6.39 -7.54
N ILE A 38 -19.51 -5.39 -7.69
CA ILE A 38 -19.82 -4.14 -8.41
C ILE A 38 -20.13 -4.43 -9.88
N ARG A 39 -19.37 -5.35 -10.49
CA ARG A 39 -19.57 -5.76 -11.89
C ARG A 39 -20.91 -6.49 -12.08
N VAL A 40 -21.25 -7.44 -11.21
CA VAL A 40 -22.52 -8.18 -11.24
C VAL A 40 -23.72 -7.23 -11.11
N LYS A 41 -23.57 -6.16 -10.33
CA LYS A 41 -24.60 -5.10 -10.19
C LYS A 41 -24.62 -4.11 -11.37
N ASN A 42 -23.82 -4.32 -12.42
CA ASN A 42 -23.71 -3.46 -13.59
C ASN A 42 -23.33 -2.00 -13.31
N PHE A 43 -22.66 -1.72 -12.19
CA PHE A 43 -22.17 -0.38 -11.87
C PHE A 43 -20.92 0.01 -12.66
N ILE A 44 -20.21 -0.97 -13.22
CA ILE A 44 -19.02 -0.78 -14.06
C ILE A 44 -19.08 -1.69 -15.29
N PHE A 45 -18.46 -1.25 -16.39
CA PHE A 45 -18.30 -2.05 -17.61
C PHE A 45 -17.21 -3.13 -17.46
N GLN A 46 -17.24 -4.13 -18.35
CA GLN A 46 -16.27 -5.23 -18.31
C GLN A 46 -14.84 -4.74 -18.42
N TRP A 47 -14.59 -3.83 -19.35
CA TRP A 47 -13.25 -3.29 -19.60
C TRP A 47 -12.72 -2.52 -18.38
N GLN A 48 -13.60 -1.82 -17.65
CA GLN A 48 -13.24 -1.12 -16.41
C GLN A 48 -12.85 -2.12 -15.33
N CYS A 49 -13.68 -3.15 -15.13
CA CYS A 49 -13.40 -4.22 -14.17
C CYS A 49 -12.08 -4.92 -14.48
N ASN A 50 -11.82 -5.24 -15.75
CA ASN A 50 -10.57 -5.87 -16.18
C ASN A 50 -9.36 -4.97 -15.94
N LYS A 51 -9.48 -3.66 -16.15
CA LYS A 51 -8.40 -2.68 -15.93
C LYS A 51 -8.09 -2.48 -14.45
N MET A 52 -9.10 -2.57 -13.58
CA MET A 52 -8.95 -2.41 -12.12
C MET A 52 -8.54 -3.70 -11.40
N MET A 53 -8.66 -4.86 -12.05
CA MET A 53 -8.37 -6.14 -11.41
C MET A 53 -6.89 -6.25 -11.02
N PRO A 54 -6.56 -6.50 -9.73
CA PRO A 54 -5.18 -6.59 -9.31
C PRO A 54 -4.50 -7.82 -9.92
N ASN A 55 -3.31 -7.63 -10.46
CA ASN A 55 -2.48 -8.73 -10.95
C ASN A 55 -1.75 -9.39 -9.77
N ARG A 56 -2.13 -10.61 -9.37
CA ARG A 56 -1.55 -11.30 -8.21
C ARG A 56 -0.03 -11.50 -8.27
N ILE A 57 0.55 -11.57 -9.47
CA ILE A 57 1.99 -11.79 -9.67
C ILE A 57 2.76 -10.46 -9.60
N LYS A 58 2.17 -9.39 -10.15
CA LYS A 58 2.83 -8.08 -10.26
C LYS A 58 2.50 -7.11 -9.13
N CYS A 59 1.39 -7.31 -8.44
CA CYS A 59 0.93 -6.42 -7.38
C CYS A 59 1.75 -6.69 -6.13
N GLN A 60 2.30 -5.63 -5.54
CA GLN A 60 3.10 -5.65 -4.33
C GLN A 60 2.58 -4.58 -3.37
N LEU A 61 2.85 -4.74 -2.08
CA LEU A 61 2.61 -3.65 -1.13
C LEU A 61 3.48 -2.46 -1.55
N ALA A 62 2.91 -1.26 -1.51
CA ALA A 62 3.69 -0.05 -1.68
C ALA A 62 4.77 -0.02 -0.59
N HIS A 63 6.04 -0.13 -0.99
CA HIS A 63 7.16 0.09 -0.08
C HIS A 63 7.21 1.59 0.21
N LEU A 64 6.57 2.00 1.30
CA LEU A 64 6.74 3.32 1.85
C LEU A 64 8.15 3.39 2.43
N TYR A 65 9.10 3.80 1.59
CA TYR A 65 10.39 4.25 2.07
C TYR A 65 10.15 5.52 2.87
N PHE A 66 10.05 5.38 4.18
CA PHE A 66 10.20 6.53 5.05
C PHE A 66 11.61 7.07 4.84
N ASN A 67 11.71 8.22 4.17
CA ASN A 67 12.83 9.09 4.40
C ASN A 67 12.78 9.42 5.91
N PRO A 68 13.80 9.10 6.71
CA PRO A 68 13.79 9.32 8.17
C PRO A 68 13.94 10.83 8.48
N LYS A 69 13.17 11.68 7.79
CA LYS A 69 12.95 13.04 8.20
C LYS A 69 11.98 12.97 9.37
N THR A 70 12.45 13.36 10.54
CA THR A 70 11.65 13.55 11.74
C THR A 70 10.38 14.30 11.34
N HIS A 71 9.25 13.62 11.45
CA HIS A 71 7.97 14.22 11.13
C HIS A 71 7.64 15.24 12.23
N LYS A 72 7.07 16.39 11.86
CA LYS A 72 6.74 17.47 12.81
C LYS A 72 5.37 17.22 13.42
N ASP A 73 5.27 17.32 14.74
CA ASP A 73 4.01 17.19 15.47
C ASP A 73 2.89 18.05 14.86
N GLY A 74 1.71 17.44 14.71
CA GLY A 74 0.51 18.11 14.18
C GLY A 74 0.38 18.13 12.65
N ILE A 75 1.34 17.57 11.90
CA ILE A 75 1.22 17.43 10.44
C ILE A 75 0.77 15.99 10.10
N PRO A 76 -0.07 15.75 9.07
CA PRO A 76 -0.30 14.39 8.61
C PRO A 76 0.96 13.81 7.95
N VAL A 77 1.31 12.56 8.25
CA VAL A 77 2.38 11.85 7.52
C VAL A 77 1.92 11.70 6.07
N ARG A 78 2.72 12.21 5.12
CA ARG A 78 2.45 12.02 3.69
C ARG A 78 3.20 10.78 3.21
N PRO A 79 2.50 9.79 2.61
CA PRO A 79 3.15 8.74 1.85
C PRO A 79 4.09 9.37 0.82
N ILE A 80 5.39 9.06 0.88
CA ILE A 80 6.31 9.39 -0.22
C ILE A 80 6.30 8.16 -1.13
N GLU A 81 5.54 8.22 -2.21
CA GLU A 81 5.63 7.21 -3.26
C GLU A 81 6.99 7.35 -3.95
N ASN A 82 7.73 6.25 -4.04
CA ASN A 82 8.98 6.23 -4.80
C ASN A 82 8.60 6.43 -6.28
N THR A 83 9.11 7.49 -6.92
CA THR A 83 8.82 7.83 -8.34
C THR A 83 9.20 6.73 -9.32
N ILE A 84 9.94 5.72 -8.86
CA ILE A 84 10.35 4.55 -9.65
C ILE A 84 9.14 3.68 -10.05
N HIS A 85 8.03 3.70 -9.30
CA HIS A 85 6.82 2.91 -9.61
C HIS A 85 5.49 3.64 -9.37
N ALA A 86 5.49 4.98 -9.32
CA ALA A 86 4.27 5.75 -9.14
C ALA A 86 3.26 5.42 -10.27
N PRO A 87 2.01 5.03 -9.96
CA PRO A 87 0.98 4.72 -10.96
C PRO A 87 0.50 5.97 -11.72
N THR A 88 0.98 7.16 -11.35
CA THR A 88 0.63 8.45 -11.95
C THR A 88 1.50 8.88 -13.12
N THR A 89 2.53 8.12 -13.50
CA THR A 89 3.33 8.43 -14.69
C THR A 89 2.74 7.75 -15.92
N ASN A 90 1.65 8.34 -16.43
CA ASN A 90 1.21 8.39 -17.84
C ASN A 90 -0.22 8.98 -17.86
N ILE A 91 -0.29 10.30 -17.62
CA ILE A 91 -1.30 11.17 -18.25
C ILE A 91 -0.57 11.89 -19.37
#